data_AF-A0A838J2L0-F1
#
_entry.id   AF-A0A838J2L0-F1
#
_cell.length_a   1.000
_cell.length_b   1.000
_cell.length_c   1.000
_cell.angle_alpha   90.00
_cell.angle_beta   90.00
_cell.angle_gamma   90.00
#
_symmetry.space_group_name_H-M   'P 1'
#
loop_
_entity.id
_entity.type
_entity.pdbx_description
1 polymer ?
#
loop_
_entity_poly.entity_id
_entity_poly.type
_entity_poly.pdbx_seq_one_letter_code
_entity_poly.pdbx_strand_id
1 'polypeptide(L)' 'PGTAHDQAIGYDWHNYRIEIHGARVDFYIDDQLSGRAICQTKTVANGPIKFTVSDIELRMSEFRVVVA' A
#
# COMPACT_ATOMS: atom_id res chain seq x y z
N PRO A 1 -17.38 0.98 8.92
CA PRO A 1 -17.44 2.20 8.08
C PRO A 1 -16.33 3.18 8.48
N GLY A 2 -15.32 3.37 7.63
CA GLY A 2 -14.17 4.21 7.94
C GLY A 2 -13.07 4.10 6.91
N THR A 3 -13.26 4.86 5.82
CA THR A 3 -12.23 5.41 4.92
C THR A 3 -11.27 4.43 4.25
N ALA A 4 -11.77 3.54 3.38
CA ALA A 4 -11.01 3.32 2.15
C ALA A 4 -11.10 4.63 1.37
N HIS A 5 -10.03 5.42 1.37
CA HIS A 5 -9.95 6.60 0.51
C HIS A 5 -9.76 6.09 -0.92
N ASP A 6 -10.87 5.79 -1.60
CA ASP A 6 -10.85 5.56 -3.03
C ASP A 6 -10.42 6.87 -3.69
N GLN A 7 -9.14 6.96 -4.07
CA GLN A 7 -8.66 8.06 -4.90
C GLN A 7 -9.28 7.88 -6.28
N ALA A 8 -9.86 8.95 -6.81
CA ALA A 8 -10.40 8.94 -8.16
C ALA A 8 -9.27 8.59 -9.14
N ILE A 9 -9.57 7.79 -10.17
CA ILE A 9 -8.63 7.54 -11.26
C ILE A 9 -8.37 8.89 -11.94
N GLY A 10 -7.14 9.39 -11.81
CA GLY A 10 -6.73 10.71 -12.27
C GLY A 10 -5.28 10.73 -12.75
N TYR A 11 -4.81 11.90 -13.17
CA TYR A 11 -3.44 12.11 -13.66
C TYR A 11 -2.50 12.68 -12.58
N ASP A 12 -2.99 12.82 -11.35
CA ASP A 12 -2.23 13.35 -10.24
C ASP A 12 -1.29 12.29 -9.66
N TRP A 13 -0.10 12.74 -9.23
CA TRP A 13 0.88 11.87 -8.59
C TRP A 13 0.57 11.71 -7.11
N HIS A 14 0.64 10.46 -6.62
CA HIS A 14 0.42 10.12 -5.23
C HIS A 14 1.59 9.33 -4.66
N ASN A 15 1.85 9.50 -3.37
CA ASN A 15 2.82 8.71 -2.62
C ASN A 15 2.12 7.56 -1.90
N TYR A 16 2.46 6.33 -2.26
CA TYR A 16 1.95 5.13 -1.60
C TYR A 16 3.03 4.54 -0.69
N ARG A 17 2.67 4.26 0.56
CA ARG A 17 3.55 3.61 1.54
C ARG A 17 2.84 2.47 2.24
N ILE A 18 3.51 1.34 2.33
CA ILE A 18 3.06 0.16 3.07
C ILE A 18 4.07 -0.11 4.17
N GLU A 19 3.60 -0.24 5.40
CA GLU A 19 4.45 -0.61 6.53
C GLU A 19 3.96 -1.92 7.15
N ILE A 20 4.89 -2.86 7.34
CA ILE A 20 4.60 -4.18 7.91
C ILE A 20 5.25 -4.25 9.29
N HIS A 21 4.40 -4.36 10.32
CA HIS A 21 4.77 -4.39 11.73
C HIS A 21 4.33 -5.73 12.33
N GLY A 22 5.12 -6.78 12.11
CA GLY A 22 4.78 -8.13 12.56
C GLY A 22 3.50 -8.66 11.88
N ALA A 23 2.40 -8.77 12.62
CA ALA A 23 1.11 -9.18 12.10
C ALA A 23 0.25 -8.03 11.54
N ARG A 24 0.67 -6.77 11.75
CA ARG A 24 -0.08 -5.58 11.31
C ARG A 24 0.50 -5.03 10.01
N VAL A 25 -0.38 -4.64 9.10
CA VAL A 25 -0.04 -3.92 7.86
C VAL A 25 -0.79 -2.60 7.86
N ASP A 26 -0.05 -1.50 7.77
CA ASP A 26 -0.61 -0.14 7.63
C ASP A 26 -0.38 0.34 6.19
N PHE A 27 -1.41 0.93 5.58
CA PHE A 27 -1.38 1.47 4.22
C PHE A 27 -1.61 2.98 4.25
N TYR A 28 -0.74 3.71 3.56
CA TYR A 28 -0.75 5.16 3.51
C TYR A 28 -0.85 5.66 2.07
N ILE A 29 -1.64 6.71 1.88
CA ILE A 29 -1.69 7.52 0.65
C ILE A 29 -1.37 8.95 1.07
N ASP A 30 -0.38 9.56 0.43
CA ASP A 30 0.07 10.93 0.69
C ASP A 30 0.32 11.18 2.19
N ASP A 31 1.04 10.24 2.82
CA ASP A 31 1.39 10.20 4.24
C ASP A 31 0.23 10.11 5.24
N GLN A 32 -1.00 9.95 4.75
CA GLN A 32 -2.17 9.73 5.58
C GLN A 32 -2.50 8.24 5.66
N LEU A 33 -2.80 7.75 6.86
CA LEU A 33 -3.21 6.35 7.06
C LEU A 33 -4.57 6.12 6.39
N SER A 34 -4.56 5.41 5.27
CA SER A 34 -5.76 5.09 4.50
C SER A 34 -6.33 3.71 4.85
N GLY A 35 -5.56 2.83 5.48
CA GLY A 35 -6.05 1.50 5.79
C GLY A 35 -5.16 0.72 6.74
N ARG A 36 -5.77 -0.27 7.40
CA ARG A 36 -5.08 -1.20 8.29
C ARG A 36 -5.62 -2.61 8.12
N ALA A 37 -4.72 -3.56 7.98
CA ALA A 37 -5.01 -4.98 8.04
C ALA A 37 -4.24 -5.63 9.21
N ILE A 38 -4.84 -6.64 9.83
CA ILE A 38 -4.21 -7.44 10.88
C ILE A 38 -4.34 -8.91 10.49
N CYS A 39 -3.20 -9.59 10.35
CA CYS A 39 -3.17 -11.04 10.18
C CYS A 39 -3.53 -11.70 11.51
N GLN A 40 -4.65 -12.42 11.55
CA GLN A 40 -5.21 -12.97 12.79
C GLN A 40 -4.38 -14.10 13.39
N THR A 41 -3.59 -14.79 12.57
CA THR A 41 -3.01 -16.08 12.96
C THR A 41 -1.49 -16.04 13.16
N LYS A 42 -0.74 -15.21 12.41
CA LYS A 42 0.74 -15.14 12.48
C LYS A 42 1.27 -13.79 11.99
N THR A 43 2.58 -13.58 12.18
CA THR A 43 3.35 -12.51 11.53
C THR A 43 3.25 -12.64 10.00
N VAL A 44 3.16 -11.52 9.30
CA VAL A 44 3.16 -11.50 7.82
C VAL A 44 4.50 -12.06 7.34
N ALA A 45 4.45 -13.11 6.53
CA ALA A 45 5.64 -13.76 6.01
C ALA A 45 6.28 -12.95 4.87
N ASN A 46 7.59 -13.07 4.73
CA ASN A 46 8.31 -12.51 3.60
C ASN A 46 7.88 -13.18 2.29
N GLY A 47 7.74 -12.39 1.23
CA GLY A 47 7.33 -12.85 -0.09
C GLY A 47 7.57 -11.79 -1.17
N PRO A 48 7.34 -12.15 -2.45
CA PRO A 48 7.52 -11.21 -3.55
C PRO A 48 6.48 -10.07 -3.49
N ILE A 49 6.90 -8.87 -3.89
CA ILE A 49 6.00 -7.74 -4.14
C ILE A 49 5.53 -7.83 -5.59
N LYS A 50 4.21 -7.71 -5.82
CA LYS A 50 3.61 -7.77 -7.15
C LYS A 50 2.76 -6.53 -7.40
N PHE A 51 3.00 -5.88 -8.54
CA PHE A 51 2.11 -4.86 -9.09
C PHE A 51 1.15 -5.52 -10.09
N THR A 52 -0.14 -5.23 -9.96
CA THR A 52 -1.16 -5.72 -10.88
C THR A 52 -1.98 -4.53 -11.33
N VAL A 53 -2.08 -4.34 -12.64
CA VAL A 53 -2.82 -3.26 -13.27
C VAL A 53 -3.73 -3.89 -14.31
N SER A 54 -5.01 -3.51 -14.32
CA SER A 54 -5.99 -4.04 -15.27
C SER A 54 -5.96 -3.25 -16.58
N ASP A 55 -6.75 -2.18 -16.69
CA ASP A 55 -7.06 -1.55 -17.98
C ASP A 55 -6.46 -0.14 -18.15
N ILE A 56 -5.55 0.26 -17.27
CA ILE A 56 -4.92 1.59 -17.28
C ILE A 56 -3.39 1.49 -17.29
N GLU A 57 -2.73 2.58 -17.69
CA GLU A 57 -1.28 2.71 -17.53
C GLU A 57 -0.96 3.17 -16.10
N LEU A 58 -0.18 2.37 -15.36
CA LEU A 58 0.41 2.80 -14.10
C LEU A 58 1.76 3.47 -14.36
N ARG A 59 1.87 4.76 -14.02
CA ARG A 59 3.13 5.50 -14.05
C ARG A 59 3.75 5.52 -12.66
N MET A 60 5.01 5.11 -12.57
CA MET A 60 5.79 5.10 -11.33
C MET A 60 7.11 5.83 -11.54
N SER A 61 7.40 6.81 -10.68
CA SER A 61 8.64 7.58 -10.72
C SER A 61 9.72 6.99 -9.81
N GLU A 62 9.36 6.58 -8.59
CA GLU A 62 10.26 5.98 -7.60
C GLU A 62 9.63 4.75 -6.97
N PHE A 63 10.44 3.71 -6.77
CA PHE A 63 10.09 2.54 -5.99
C PHE A 63 11.24 2.18 -5.05
N ARG A 64 10.94 2.06 -3.75
CA ARG A 64 11.92 1.73 -2.71
C ARG A 64 11.37 0.69 -1.76
N VAL A 65 12.21 -0.28 -1.40
CA VAL A 65 11.97 -1.21 -0.29
C VAL A 65 13.02 -0.93 0.78
N VAL A 66 12.58 -0.65 2.00
CA VAL A 66 13.45 -0.42 3.15
C VAL A 66 13.26 -1.58 4.12
N VAL A 67 14.35 -2.21 4.52
CA VAL A 67 14.37 -3.23 5.57
C VAL A 67 15.02 -2.57 6.79
N ALA A 68 14.28 -2.49 7.90
CA ALA A 68 14.75 -1.96 9.17
C ALA A 68 15.13 -3.09 10.13
#